data_AF-A0A7S2QFC9-F1
#
_entry.id   AF-A0A7S2QFC9-F1
#
_cell.length_a   1.000
_cell.length_b   1.000
_cell.length_c   1.000
_cell.angle_alpha   90.00
_cell.angle_beta   90.00
_cell.angle_gamma   90.00
#
_symmetry.space_group_name_H-M   'P 1'
#
loop_
_entity.id
_entity.type
_entity.pdbx_description
1 polymer ?
#
loop_
_entity_poly.entity_id
_entity_poly.type
_entity_poly.pdbx_seq_one_letter_code
_entity_poly.pdbx_strand_id
1 'polypeptide(L)'
;SALLKDAGLQMYAAALLQSGFDDLDTLADIEDSDMKDLGIPSYHAVRLRKKLQEIRGSSADGEPELDAHHPVVAFMTDAGLRQYAGALLKSGFDDMETLLLIDDLDLKELGIPRGHVLKLKKRLREYEITHGDQEDQMLLQLQVIGEEMERR
;
A
#
# COMPACT_ATOMS: atom_id res chain seq x y z
N SER A 1 4.05 14.01 -18.80
CA SER A 1 2.63 13.84 -18.42
C SER A 1 2.41 14.40 -17.02
N ALA A 2 1.41 15.26 -16.81
CA ALA A 2 1.10 15.80 -15.47
C ALA A 2 0.64 14.70 -14.49
N LEU A 3 -0.12 13.73 -15.01
CA LEU A 3 -0.59 12.54 -14.28
C LEU A 3 0.54 11.76 -13.61
N LEU A 4 1.58 11.40 -14.39
CA LEU A 4 2.69 10.62 -13.85
C LEU A 4 3.49 11.41 -12.81
N LYS A 5 3.58 12.73 -12.93
CA LYS A 5 4.23 13.56 -11.90
C LYS A 5 3.41 13.62 -10.61
N ASP A 6 2.09 13.76 -10.72
CA ASP A 6 1.16 13.76 -9.58
C ASP A 6 1.13 12.40 -8.88
N ALA A 7 1.27 11.33 -9.66
CA ALA A 7 1.42 9.98 -9.15
C ALA A 7 2.84 9.66 -8.66
N GLY A 8 3.83 10.57 -8.76
CA GLY A 8 5.24 10.28 -8.44
C GLY A 8 5.88 9.18 -9.31
N LEU A 9 5.31 8.90 -10.48
CA LEU A 9 5.66 7.86 -11.45
C LEU A 9 6.33 8.40 -12.72
N GLN A 10 6.81 9.65 -12.71
CA GLN A 10 7.38 10.30 -13.89
C GLN A 10 8.61 9.59 -14.47
N MET A 11 9.30 8.77 -13.69
CA MET A 11 10.43 7.94 -14.16
C MET A 11 10.00 6.93 -15.22
N TYR A 12 8.74 6.47 -15.19
CA TYR A 12 8.20 5.51 -16.15
C TYR A 12 7.67 6.16 -17.43
N ALA A 13 7.65 7.50 -17.49
CA ALA A 13 7.08 8.22 -18.62
C ALA A 13 7.74 7.83 -19.96
N ALA A 14 9.06 7.66 -19.98
CA ALA A 14 9.78 7.28 -21.20
C ALA A 14 9.43 5.84 -21.64
N ALA A 15 9.36 4.90 -20.69
CA ALA A 15 9.02 3.51 -20.98
C ALA A 15 7.58 3.38 -21.49
N LEU A 16 6.62 4.04 -20.83
CA LEU A 16 5.22 4.08 -21.25
C LEU A 16 5.06 4.65 -22.67
N LEU A 17 5.72 5.78 -22.98
CA LEU A 17 5.70 6.39 -24.31
C LEU A 17 6.32 5.48 -25.38
N GLN A 18 7.43 4.81 -25.08
CA GLN A 18 8.09 3.91 -26.03
C GLN A 18 7.28 2.65 -26.33
N SER A 19 6.47 2.20 -25.37
CA SER A 19 5.55 1.08 -25.55
C SER A 19 4.19 1.47 -26.14
N GLY A 20 3.96 2.75 -26.47
CA GLY A 20 2.72 3.23 -27.09
C GLY A 20 1.60 3.59 -26.12
N PHE A 21 1.90 3.74 -24.83
CA PHE A 21 0.98 4.28 -23.83
C PHE A 21 1.13 5.81 -23.73
N ASP A 22 0.94 6.51 -24.85
CA ASP A 22 1.18 7.96 -24.97
C ASP A 22 -0.02 8.85 -24.60
N ASP A 23 -1.23 8.28 -24.58
CA ASP A 23 -2.47 8.97 -24.23
C ASP A 23 -3.21 8.31 -23.06
N LEU A 24 -4.11 9.05 -22.42
CA LEU A 24 -4.89 8.58 -21.26
C LEU A 24 -5.81 7.40 -21.59
N ASP A 25 -6.28 7.29 -22.83
CA ASP A 25 -7.18 6.21 -23.25
C ASP A 25 -6.43 4.87 -23.29
N THR A 26 -5.29 4.83 -23.99
CA THR A 26 -4.41 3.66 -24.03
C THR A 26 -3.83 3.33 -22.65
N LEU A 27 -3.43 4.37 -21.90
CA LEU A 27 -2.89 4.18 -20.55
C LEU A 27 -3.95 3.67 -19.57
N ALA A 28 -5.24 3.95 -19.77
CA ALA A 28 -6.32 3.40 -18.95
C ALA A 28 -6.58 1.92 -19.19
N ASP A 29 -6.20 1.39 -20.36
CA ASP A 29 -6.35 -0.01 -20.73
C ASP A 29 -5.15 -0.88 -20.31
N ILE A 30 -4.11 -0.26 -19.71
CA ILE A 30 -2.88 -0.96 -19.31
C ILE A 30 -3.17 -2.10 -18.31
N GLU A 31 -2.69 -3.30 -18.63
CA GLU A 31 -2.86 -4.49 -17.80
C GLU A 31 -1.65 -4.71 -16.89
N ASP A 32 -1.82 -5.56 -15.87
CA ASP A 32 -0.74 -5.90 -14.93
C ASP A 32 0.46 -6.55 -15.64
N SER A 33 0.18 -7.34 -16.68
CA SER A 33 1.17 -7.94 -17.56
C SER A 33 2.02 -6.89 -18.28
N ASP A 34 1.41 -5.82 -18.79
CA ASP A 34 2.11 -4.73 -19.47
C ASP A 34 2.99 -3.95 -18.49
N MET A 35 2.46 -3.65 -17.29
CA MET A 35 3.21 -2.97 -16.24
C MET A 35 4.42 -3.81 -15.79
N LYS A 36 4.26 -5.12 -15.71
CA LYS A 36 5.37 -6.05 -15.41
C LYS A 36 6.42 -6.07 -16.53
N ASP A 37 6.00 -6.08 -17.80
CA ASP A 37 6.90 -6.05 -18.96
C ASP A 37 7.70 -4.74 -19.03
N LEU A 38 7.06 -3.62 -18.65
CA LEU A 38 7.67 -2.31 -18.49
C LEU A 38 8.62 -2.21 -17.28
N GLY A 39 8.74 -3.27 -16.47
CA GLY A 39 9.54 -3.29 -15.25
C GLY A 39 8.97 -2.43 -14.12
N ILE A 40 7.66 -2.15 -14.16
CA ILE A 40 6.94 -1.43 -13.11
C ILE A 40 6.60 -2.44 -12.01
N PRO A 41 7.13 -2.28 -10.78
CA PRO A 41 6.78 -3.16 -9.67
C PRO A 41 5.32 -2.97 -9.28
N SER A 42 4.70 -4.02 -8.73
CA SER A 42 3.25 -4.09 -8.46
C SER A 42 2.73 -2.91 -7.62
N TYR A 43 3.49 -2.42 -6.64
CA TYR A 43 3.13 -1.22 -5.87
C TYR A 43 2.97 0.05 -6.75
N HIS A 44 3.85 0.25 -7.72
CA HIS A 44 3.74 1.36 -8.66
C HIS A 44 2.63 1.16 -9.69
N ALA A 45 2.37 -0.09 -10.09
CA ALA A 45 1.27 -0.46 -10.96
C ALA A 45 -0.10 -0.13 -10.32
N VAL A 46 -0.29 -0.51 -9.05
CA VAL A 46 -1.50 -0.17 -8.27
C VAL A 46 -1.70 1.34 -8.21
N ARG A 47 -0.64 2.10 -7.92
CA ARG A 47 -0.69 3.57 -7.85
C ARG A 47 -1.08 4.20 -9.19
N LEU A 48 -0.57 3.67 -10.30
CA LEU A 48 -0.92 4.12 -11.65
C LEU A 48 -2.39 3.85 -11.97
N ARG A 49 -2.87 2.61 -11.74
CA ARG A 49 -4.28 2.23 -12.00
C ARG A 49 -5.25 3.06 -11.20
N LYS A 50 -4.93 3.36 -9.94
CA LYS A 50 -5.80 4.18 -9.08
C LYS A 50 -5.90 5.61 -9.58
N LYS A 51 -4.78 6.23 -9.98
CA LYS A 51 -4.79 7.58 -10.59
C LYS A 51 -5.58 7.62 -11.90
N LEU A 52 -5.50 6.57 -12.71
CA LEU A 52 -6.31 6.43 -13.92
C LEU A 52 -7.80 6.28 -13.58
N GLN A 53 -8.14 5.54 -12.52
CA GLN A 53 -9.51 5.43 -12.01
C GLN A 53 -10.04 6.74 -11.43
N GLU A 54 -9.23 7.56 -10.74
CA GLU A 54 -9.67 8.89 -10.25
C GLU A 54 -10.04 9.83 -11.41
N ILE A 55 -9.26 9.77 -12.50
CA ILE A 55 -9.50 10.57 -13.70
C ILE A 55 -10.73 10.06 -14.46
N ARG A 56 -10.93 8.74 -14.54
CA ARG A 56 -12.12 8.13 -15.16
C ARG A 56 -13.37 8.20 -14.26
N GLY A 57 -13.17 8.28 -12.95
CA GLY A 57 -14.15 8.13 -11.89
C GLY A 57 -14.53 9.43 -11.20
N SER A 58 -14.25 10.59 -11.80
CA SER A 58 -14.76 11.91 -11.39
C SER A 58 -16.30 12.04 -11.54
N SER A 59 -17.04 10.96 -11.29
CA SER A 59 -18.51 10.88 -11.23
C SER A 59 -19.01 9.93 -10.13
N ALA A 60 -18.22 9.68 -9.07
CA ALA A 60 -18.72 9.01 -7.87
C ALA A 60 -18.21 9.73 -6.62
N ASP A 61 -18.93 10.80 -6.27
CA ASP A 61 -18.93 11.40 -4.94
C ASP A 61 -19.46 10.35 -3.94
N GLY A 62 -18.57 9.86 -3.09
CA GLY A 62 -18.87 8.91 -2.04
C GLY A 62 -17.64 8.83 -1.16
N GLU A 63 -17.64 9.59 -0.06
CA GLU A 63 -16.70 9.33 1.01
C GLU A 63 -16.79 7.84 1.36
N PRO A 64 -15.70 7.06 1.29
CA PRO A 64 -15.76 5.68 1.72
C PRO A 64 -16.14 5.73 3.20
N GLU A 65 -17.32 5.21 3.53
CA GLU A 65 -17.71 4.94 4.91
C GLU A 65 -16.60 4.05 5.45
N LEU A 66 -15.71 4.60 6.29
CA LEU A 66 -14.50 3.91 6.69
C LEU A 66 -14.88 2.74 7.58
N ASP A 67 -15.01 1.55 6.97
CA ASP A 67 -15.29 0.29 7.63
C ASP A 67 -14.35 0.13 8.83
N ALA A 68 -14.91 0.17 10.04
CA ALA A 68 -14.12 0.05 11.27
C ALA A 68 -13.41 -1.32 11.39
N HIS A 69 -13.88 -2.31 10.64
CA HIS A 69 -13.28 -3.64 10.52
C HIS A 69 -12.09 -3.71 9.56
N HIS A 70 -11.88 -2.68 8.74
CA HIS A 70 -10.77 -2.65 7.81
C HIS A 70 -9.44 -2.61 8.60
N PRO A 71 -8.45 -3.48 8.28
CA PRO A 71 -7.27 -3.68 9.12
C PRO A 71 -6.48 -2.38 9.36
N VAL A 72 -6.28 -1.58 8.31
CA VAL A 72 -5.63 -0.26 8.43
C VAL A 72 -6.48 0.73 9.24
N VAL A 73 -7.81 0.74 9.10
CA VAL A 73 -8.68 1.64 9.87
C VAL A 73 -8.66 1.26 11.35
N ALA A 74 -8.71 -0.04 11.66
CA ALA A 74 -8.63 -0.57 13.02
C ALA A 74 -7.27 -0.23 13.66
N PHE A 75 -6.16 -0.49 12.95
CA PHE A 75 -4.81 -0.16 13.40
C PHE A 75 -4.63 1.35 13.64
N MET A 76 -5.05 2.18 12.69
CA MET A 76 -4.97 3.63 12.82
C MET A 76 -5.86 4.13 13.97
N THR A 77 -6.99 3.48 14.24
CA THR A 77 -7.85 3.81 15.37
C THR A 77 -7.19 3.48 16.70
N ASP A 78 -6.61 2.29 16.86
CA ASP A 78 -5.82 1.90 18.04
C ASP A 78 -4.63 2.84 18.28
N ALA A 79 -3.95 3.24 17.19
CA ALA A 79 -2.87 4.21 17.24
C ALA A 79 -3.34 5.65 17.56
N GLY A 80 -4.65 5.91 17.62
CA GLY A 80 -5.23 7.24 17.81
C GLY A 80 -4.93 8.20 16.64
N LEU A 81 -4.89 7.65 15.43
CA LEU A 81 -4.56 8.30 14.17
C LEU A 81 -5.65 8.08 13.10
N ARG A 82 -6.86 7.65 13.48
CA ARG A 82 -7.99 7.32 12.59
C ARG A 82 -8.26 8.39 11.52
N GLN A 83 -8.05 9.66 11.86
CA GLN A 83 -8.25 10.78 10.93
C GLN A 83 -7.37 10.72 9.67
N TYR A 84 -6.27 9.98 9.70
CA TYR A 84 -5.39 9.76 8.54
C TYR A 84 -5.70 8.46 7.80
N ALA A 85 -6.56 7.59 8.34
CA ALA A 85 -6.88 6.31 7.71
C ALA A 85 -7.46 6.52 6.31
N GLY A 86 -8.43 7.43 6.15
CA GLY A 86 -8.98 7.72 4.82
C GLY A 86 -7.94 8.23 3.82
N ALA A 87 -6.96 9.03 4.26
CA ALA A 87 -5.89 9.51 3.40
C ALA A 87 -4.94 8.36 2.98
N LEU A 88 -4.59 7.48 3.93
CA LEU A 88 -3.81 6.26 3.65
C LEU A 88 -4.52 5.33 2.66
N LEU A 89 -5.81 5.03 2.91
CA LEU A 89 -6.62 4.21 2.01
C LEU A 89 -6.72 4.84 0.63
N LYS A 90 -6.94 6.15 0.53
CA LYS A 90 -6.97 6.87 -0.76
C LYS A 90 -5.61 6.82 -1.47
N SER A 91 -4.51 6.86 -0.73
CA SER A 91 -3.16 6.70 -1.29
C SER A 91 -2.73 5.26 -1.59
N GLY A 92 -3.55 4.25 -1.24
CA GLY A 92 -3.29 2.84 -1.55
C GLY A 92 -2.57 2.06 -0.44
N PHE A 93 -2.56 2.59 0.79
CA PHE A 93 -2.13 1.86 1.98
C PHE A 93 -3.35 1.20 2.63
N ASP A 94 -3.96 0.23 1.96
CA ASP A 94 -5.21 -0.44 2.37
C ASP A 94 -5.04 -1.82 3.02
N ASP A 95 -3.81 -2.26 3.22
CA ASP A 95 -3.50 -3.44 4.00
C ASP A 95 -2.26 -3.21 4.88
N MET A 96 -2.09 -4.06 5.90
CA MET A 96 -0.98 -3.91 6.84
C MET A 96 0.37 -4.18 6.20
N GLU A 97 0.44 -5.05 5.19
CA GLU A 97 1.69 -5.33 4.46
C GLU A 97 2.18 -4.08 3.72
N THR A 98 1.30 -3.44 2.96
CA THR A 98 1.63 -2.19 2.25
C THR A 98 1.90 -1.04 3.22
N LEU A 99 1.13 -0.96 4.32
CA LEU A 99 1.33 0.07 5.34
C LEU A 99 2.67 -0.07 6.09
N LEU A 100 3.19 -1.28 6.28
CA LEU A 100 4.51 -1.50 6.89
C LEU A 100 5.67 -0.99 6.02
N LEU A 101 5.45 -0.90 4.70
CA LEU A 101 6.44 -0.40 3.73
C LEU A 101 6.46 1.13 3.61
N ILE A 102 5.54 1.83 4.28
CA ILE A 102 5.41 3.28 4.15
C ILE A 102 6.66 4.02 4.66
N ASP A 103 7.14 4.98 3.88
CA ASP A 103 8.33 5.76 4.23
C ASP A 103 8.01 7.19 4.71
N ASP A 104 9.03 7.91 5.15
CA ASP A 104 8.88 9.26 5.72
C ASP A 104 8.43 10.29 4.68
N LEU A 105 8.77 10.07 3.39
CA LEU A 105 8.36 10.92 2.28
C LEU A 105 6.86 10.75 2.04
N ASP A 106 6.37 9.51 1.95
CA ASP A 106 4.94 9.22 1.75
C ASP A 106 4.08 9.89 2.84
N LEU A 107 4.48 9.74 4.10
CA LEU A 107 3.77 10.32 5.25
C LEU A 107 3.78 11.85 5.22
N LYS A 108 4.86 12.45 4.71
CA LYS A 108 4.96 13.89 4.52
C LYS A 108 4.08 14.37 3.36
N GLU A 109 4.02 13.65 2.26
CA GLU A 109 3.14 13.96 1.12
C GLU A 109 1.65 13.82 1.48
N LEU A 110 1.32 12.90 2.40
CA LEU A 110 0.00 12.79 3.03
C LEU A 110 -0.35 13.95 3.98
N GLY A 111 0.59 14.89 4.21
CA GLY A 111 0.38 16.02 5.11
C GLY A 111 0.35 15.64 6.59
N ILE A 112 0.88 14.47 6.96
CA ILE A 112 0.90 14.01 8.34
C ILE A 112 1.99 14.79 9.09
N PRO A 113 1.66 15.48 10.20
CA PRO A 113 2.64 16.26 10.94
C PRO A 113 3.68 15.33 11.57
N ARG A 114 4.93 15.79 11.66
CA ARG A 114 6.10 15.01 12.11
C ARG A 114 5.88 14.24 13.43
N GLY A 115 5.15 14.82 14.38
CA GLY A 115 4.83 14.15 15.64
C GLY A 115 3.96 12.89 15.45
N HIS A 116 3.00 12.94 14.53
CA HIS A 116 2.15 11.81 14.19
C HIS A 116 2.87 10.79 13.31
N VAL A 117 3.78 11.23 12.43
CA VAL A 117 4.70 10.34 11.69
C VAL A 117 5.50 9.47 12.66
N LEU A 118 6.15 10.08 13.65
CA LEU A 118 6.93 9.35 14.66
C LEU A 118 6.06 8.37 15.44
N LYS A 119 4.84 8.77 15.80
CA LYS A 119 3.88 7.91 16.50
C LYS A 119 3.48 6.70 15.67
N LEU A 120 3.17 6.91 14.39
CA LEU A 120 2.78 5.86 13.45
C LEU A 120 3.92 4.86 13.25
N LYS A 121 5.14 5.34 12.96
CA LYS A 121 6.31 4.47 12.78
C LYS A 121 6.64 3.65 14.02
N LYS A 122 6.47 4.23 15.22
CA LYS A 122 6.62 3.48 16.46
C LYS A 122 5.61 2.34 16.53
N ARG A 123 4.32 2.62 16.24
CA ARG A 123 3.26 1.60 16.27
C ARG A 123 3.45 0.52 15.22
N LEU A 124 3.90 0.88 14.01
CA LEU A 124 4.20 -0.08 12.95
C LEU A 124 5.33 -1.02 13.36
N ARG A 125 6.39 -0.48 14.00
CA ARG A 125 7.48 -1.30 14.53
C ARG A 125 7.01 -2.24 15.66
N GLU A 126 6.18 -1.76 16.58
CA GLU A 126 5.60 -2.59 17.64
C GLU A 126 4.72 -3.71 17.06
N TYR A 127 3.95 -3.40 16.01
CA TYR A 127 3.14 -4.37 15.27
C TYR A 127 4.00 -5.43 14.59
N GLU A 128 5.05 -5.04 13.87
CA GLU A 128 5.99 -5.93 13.18
C GLU A 128 6.69 -6.89 14.16
N ILE A 129 7.15 -6.39 15.30
CA ILE A 129 7.76 -7.22 16.34
C ILE A 129 6.74 -8.23 16.89
N THR A 130 5.53 -7.78 17.21
CA THR A 130 4.52 -8.64 17.83
C THR A 130 4.04 -9.74 16.87
N HIS A 131 3.95 -9.46 15.57
CA HIS A 131 3.49 -10.42 14.58
C HIS A 131 4.62 -11.31 14.03
N GLY A 132 5.85 -10.81 13.95
CA GLY A 132 7.02 -11.62 13.59
C GLY A 132 7.38 -12.67 14.66
N ASP A 133 7.21 -12.35 15.95
CA ASP A 133 7.46 -13.30 17.05
C ASP A 133 6.43 -14.44 17.08
N GLN A 134 5.20 -14.19 16.59
CA GLN A 134 4.15 -15.21 16.50
C GLN A 134 4.42 -16.23 15.40
N GLU A 135 4.97 -15.82 14.26
CA GLU A 135 5.37 -16.72 13.18
C GLU A 135 6.54 -17.62 13.59
N ASP A 136 7.53 -17.06 14.29
CA ASP A 136 8.69 -17.80 14.80
C ASP A 136 8.26 -18.82 15.90
N GLN A 137 7.36 -18.43 16.81
CA GLN A 137 6.77 -19.36 17.80
C GLN A 137 5.91 -20.47 17.17
N MET A 138 5.19 -20.19 16.10
CA MET A 138 4.38 -21.20 15.39
C MET A 138 5.27 -22.24 14.70
N LEU A 139 6.38 -21.80 14.08
CA LEU A 139 7.37 -22.69 13.46
C LEU A 139 8.06 -23.58 14.49
N LEU A 140 8.42 -23.02 15.65
CA LEU A 140 8.99 -23.80 16.76
C LEU A 140 7.99 -24.84 17.29
N GLN A 141 6.71 -24.48 17.42
CA GLN A 141 5.69 -25.46 17.84
C GLN A 141 5.47 -26.57 16.80
N LEU A 142 5.45 -26.25 15.50
CA LEU A 142 5.32 -27.28 14.46
C LEU A 142 6.53 -28.23 14.42
N GLN A 143 7.74 -27.70 14.63
CA GLN A 143 8.97 -28.49 14.64
C GLN A 143 9.00 -29.47 15.83
N VAL A 144 8.59 -29.02 17.01
CA VAL A 144 8.47 -29.88 18.20
C VAL A 144 7.43 -30.99 18.00
N ILE A 145 6.31 -30.69 17.33
CA ILE A 145 5.27 -31.70 17.02
C ILE A 145 5.79 -32.74 16.01
N GLY A 146 6.60 -32.33 15.02
CA GLY A 146 7.22 -33.25 14.05
C GLY A 146 8.21 -34.22 14.71
N GLU A 147 9.04 -33.72 15.63
CA GLU A 147 10.03 -34.55 16.34
C GLU A 147 9.39 -35.56 17.30
N GLU A 148 8.23 -35.26 17.89
CA GLU A 148 7.49 -36.19 18.75
C GLU A 148 6.78 -37.31 17.96
N MET A 149 6.41 -37.07 16.70
CA MET A 149 5.80 -38.11 15.84
C MET A 149 6.84 -39.11 15.30
N GLU A 150 8.08 -38.68 15.06
CA GLU A 150 9.15 -39.54 14.52
C GLU A 150 9.79 -40.47 15.59
N ARG A 151 9.53 -40.20 16.88
CA ARG A 151 10.00 -41.03 18.00
C ARG A 151 9.01 -42.10 18.48
N ARG A 152 7.88 -42.29 17.80
CA ARG A 152 6.88 -43.34 18.09
C ARG A 152 6.88 -44.40 17.01
#